data_AF-A0A842WVC2-F1
#
_entry.id   AF-A0A842WVC2-F1
#
_cell.length_a   1.000
_cell.length_b   1.000
_cell.length_c   1.000
_cell.angle_alpha   90.00
_cell.angle_beta   90.00
_cell.angle_gamma   90.00
#
_symmetry.space_group_name_H-M   'P 1'
#
loop_
_entity.id
_entity.type
_entity.pdbx_description
1 polymer ?
#
loop_
_entity_poly.entity_id
_entity_poly.type
_entity_poly.pdbx_seq_one_letter_code
_entity_poly.pdbx_strand_id
1 'polypeptide(L)' 'MAKSLDPEIREIVEKRRLHKKICMRCNARNAMKAKQCRRCGYKGLRVKSKESRGT' A
#
# COMPACT_ATOMS: atom_id res chain seq x y z
N MET A 1 7.31 -0.24 -23.27
CA MET A 1 6.90 0.12 -21.90
C MET A 1 8.15 0.03 -21.04
N ALA A 2 8.83 1.16 -20.82
CA ALA A 2 10.24 1.22 -20.42
C ALA A 2 10.57 0.35 -19.18
N LYS A 3 11.41 -0.66 -19.39
CA LYS A 3 12.11 -1.39 -18.32
C LYS A 3 13.19 -0.47 -17.76
N SER A 4 12.89 0.31 -16.73
CA SER A 4 13.96 0.84 -15.88
C SER A 4 14.39 -0.30 -14.96
N LEU A 5 15.45 -1.00 -15.36
CA LEU A 5 16.19 -2.02 -14.59
C LEU A 5 17.02 -1.40 -13.46
N ASP A 6 16.79 -0.13 -13.16
CA ASP A 6 17.50 0.57 -12.10
C ASP A 6 16.93 0.15 -10.73
N PRO A 7 17.77 -0.42 -9.85
CA PRO A 7 17.34 -0.92 -8.55
C PRO A 7 16.79 0.18 -7.63
N GLU A 8 17.20 1.44 -7.81
CA GLU A 8 16.72 2.57 -7.04
C GLU A 8 15.28 2.94 -7.42
N ILE A 9 14.99 2.99 -8.73
CA ILE A 9 13.64 3.23 -9.24
C ILE A 9 12.68 2.14 -8.77
N ARG A 10 13.13 0.87 -8.77
CA ARG A 10 12.33 -0.25 -8.25
C ARG A 10 11.95 -0.02 -6.79
N GLU A 11 12.92 0.35 -5.95
CA GLU A 11 12.68 0.59 -4.52
C GLU A 11 11.70 1.75 -4.29
N ILE A 12 11.82 2.85 -5.04
CA ILE A 12 10.90 4.00 -4.97
C ILE A 12 9.48 3.60 -5.35
N VAL A 13 9.33 2.80 -6.42
CA VAL A 13 8.03 2.30 -6.87
C VAL A 13 7.41 1.37 -5.84
N GLU A 14 8.19 0.45 -5.26
CA GLU A 14 7.75 -0.45 -4.20
C GLU A 14 7.32 0.34 -2.95
N LYS A 15 8.11 1.35 -2.55
CA LYS A 15 7.77 2.28 -1.47
C LYS A 15 6.43 2.94 -1.72
N ARG A 16 6.23 3.53 -2.90
CA ARG A 16 5.00 4.26 -3.26
C ARG A 16 3.77 3.36 -3.37
N ARG A 17 3.93 2.10 -3.81
CA ARG A 17 2.81 1.17 -4.03
C ARG A 17 2.42 0.36 -2.80
N LEU A 18 3.40 -0.07 -2.00
CA LEU A 18 3.22 -1.07 -0.95
C LEU A 18 3.25 -0.48 0.47
N HIS A 19 3.91 0.67 0.71
CA HIS A 19 3.95 1.30 2.04
C HIS A 19 2.65 2.06 2.34
N LYS A 20 1.55 1.32 2.45
CA LYS A 20 0.20 1.82 2.74
C LYS A 20 -0.54 0.86 3.65
N LYS A 21 -1.51 1.40 4.39
CA LYS A 21 -2.49 0.60 5.14
C LYS A 21 -3.79 0.48 4.34
N ILE A 22 -4.42 -0.69 4.39
CA ILE A 22 -5.70 -1.00 3.75
C ILE A 22 -6.76 -1.11 4.82
N CYS A 23 -7.88 -0.42 4.63
CA CYS A 23 -9.03 -0.55 5.52
C CYS A 23 -9.63 -1.95 5.39
N MET A 24 -9.90 -2.62 6.52
CA MET A 24 -10.54 -3.94 6.52
C MET A 24 -12.06 -3.87 6.27
N ARG A 25 -12.66 -2.67 6.30
CA ARG A 25 -14.09 -2.46 6.05
C ARG A 25 -14.41 -2.03 4.61
N CYS A 26 -13.64 -1.10 4.04
CA CYS A 26 -13.94 -0.51 2.72
C CYS A 26 -12.77 -0.59 1.71
N ASN A 27 -11.70 -1.30 2.07
CA ASN A 27 -10.51 -1.53 1.24
C ASN A 27 -9.78 -0.26 0.75
N ALA A 28 -10.10 0.91 1.31
CA ALA A 28 -9.41 2.15 0.98
C ALA A 28 -7.92 2.10 1.36
N ARG A 29 -7.09 2.73 0.52
CA ARG A 29 -5.65 2.93 0.75
C ARG A 29 -5.44 4.16 1.63
N ASN A 30 -4.76 3.97 2.76
CA ASN A 30 -4.45 4.97 3.77
C ASN A 30 -2.92 5.08 3.96
N ALA A 31 -2.46 6.21 4.49
CA ALA A 31 -1.06 6.41 4.85
C ALA A 31 -0.61 5.44 5.96
N MET A 32 0.69 5.13 6.04
CA MET A 32 1.23 4.25 7.09
C MET A 32 0.98 4.79 8.50
N LYS A 33 1.02 6.11 8.67
CA LYS A 33 0.76 6.79 9.95
C LYS A 33 -0.74 7.00 10.24
N ALA A 34 -1.65 6.56 9.36
CA ALA A 34 -3.09 6.74 9.58
C ALA A 34 -3.57 5.95 10.81
N LYS A 35 -4.32 6.63 11.69
CA LYS A 35 -5.01 6.04 12.86
C LYS A 35 -6.43 5.57 12.52
N GLN A 36 -7.02 6.08 11.44
CA GLN A 36 -8.36 5.73 10.98
C GLN A 36 -8.46 5.82 9.45
N CYS A 37 -9.45 5.15 8.86
CA CYS A 37 -9.68 5.20 7.43
C CYS A 37 -10.18 6.59 7.01
N ARG A 38 -9.48 7.24 6.08
CA ARG A 38 -9.84 8.56 5.54
C ARG A 38 -11.17 8.60 4.77
N ARG A 39 -11.76 7.44 4.45
CA ARG A 39 -12.99 7.31 3.68
C ARG A 39 -14.21 7.00 4.55
N CYS A 40 -14.07 6.12 5.56
CA CYS A 40 -15.21 5.63 6.34
C CYS A 40 -15.04 5.73 7.87
N GLY A 41 -13.94 6.32 8.36
CA GLY A 41 -13.67 6.47 9.80
C GLY A 41 -13.32 5.18 10.56
N TYR A 42 -13.40 4.00 9.92
CA TYR A 42 -13.08 2.73 10.58
C TYR A 42 -11.60 2.65 11.00
N LYS A 43 -11.33 2.14 12.20
CA LYS A 43 -9.99 2.09 12.81
C LYS A 43 -9.20 0.81 12.47
N GLY A 44 -9.88 -0.25 12.00
CA GLY A 44 -9.23 -1.50 11.58
C GLY A 44 -8.51 -1.35 10.24
N LEU A 45 -7.23 -1.02 10.31
CA LEU A 45 -6.34 -0.81 9.16
C LEU A 45 -5.23 -1.89 9.17
N ARG A 46 -5.14 -2.70 8.12
CA ARG A 46 -4.06 -3.69 7.94
C ARG A 46 -2.94 -3.15 7.07
N VAL A 47 -1.72 -3.63 7.22
CA VAL A 47 -0.63 -3.31 6.27
C VAL A 47 -0.90 -4.03 4.93
N LYS A 48 -0.58 -3.37 3.81
CA LYS A 48 -0.64 -4.03 2.50
C LYS A 48 0.47 -5.09 2.39
N SER A 49 0.12 -6.30 1.98
CA SER A 49 1.09 -7.37 1.73
C SER A 49 2.13 -6.94 0.68
N LYS A 50 3.40 -7.23 0.97
CA LYS A 50 4.51 -6.96 0.03
C LYS A 50 4.53 -7.99 -1.09
N GLU A 51 4.28 -9.25 -0.74
CA GLU A 51 4.19 -10.34 -1.69
C GLU A 51 2.83 -10.32 -2.39
N SER A 52 2.85 -10.53 -3.71
CA SER A 52 1.65 -10.84 -4.46
C SER A 52 1.11 -12.17 -3.97
N ARG A 53 -0.16 -12.20 -3.57
CA ARG A 53 -0.88 -13.46 -3.43
C ARG A 53 -1.21 -13.89 -4.85
N GLY A 54 -0.38 -14.76 -5.41
CA GLY A 54 -0.45 -15.18 -6.80
C GLY A 54 -1.72 -15.97 -7.12
N THR A 55 -1.96 -16.13 -8.42
CA THR A 55 -2.64 -17.30 -9.00
C THR A 55 -1.57 -18.27 -9.46
#